data_AF-A0A7S3AGX6-F1
#
_entry.id   AF-A0A7S3AGX6-F1
#
_cell.length_a   1.000
_cell.length_b   1.000
_cell.length_c   1.000
_cell.angle_alpha   90.00
_cell.angle_beta   90.00
_cell.angle_gamma   90.00
#
_symmetry.space_group_name_H-M   'P 1'
#
loop_
_entity.id
_entity.type
_entity.pdbx_description
1 polymer ?
#
loop_
_entity_poly.entity_id
_entity_poly.type
_entity_poly.pdbx_seq_one_letter_code
_entity_poly.pdbx_strand_id
1 'polypeptide(L)'
;SGNRKRWFVLKQGSLMWYKSEKDESVQGYCHLKKCKIFIPEDAKGSKSSGFSFVLRGRKEYVLTASTPAEREEWLVALRHNQQCPPLKELDEDGAGEGADGAAEGKVKKVKGSLAMRAENYVAKKVLTSELGKKLLREFCLPGVMVLLDSLRRMVAKDSTLPPKTASENETTLLKVAVKMVLLFTHSVLKPRDMDHLNSLVEWMVIELLMKYDECRYPPYVHAADPDHKKLCGQITVIETELLRCIGPHTTEKNIGKLKNVTGYFSDPATFGRLMTDPVFATDLTTVTDALRSMILQTDFRDA
;
A
#
# COMPACT_ATOMS: atom_id res chain seq x y z
N SER A 1 28.80 -25.42 -17.69
CA SER A 1 27.35 -25.61 -17.43
C SER A 1 26.63 -24.41 -18.02
N GLY A 2 25.65 -24.60 -18.91
CA GLY A 2 24.95 -23.50 -19.55
C GLY A 2 24.01 -22.77 -18.58
N ASN A 3 23.98 -21.44 -18.65
CA ASN A 3 23.01 -20.63 -17.92
C ASN A 3 21.59 -21.04 -18.35
N ARG A 4 20.73 -21.39 -17.39
CA ARG A 4 19.33 -21.74 -17.66
C ARG A 4 18.45 -20.57 -17.27
N LYS A 5 17.69 -20.03 -18.22
CA LYS A 5 16.65 -19.05 -17.92
C LYS A 5 15.53 -19.74 -17.14
N ARG A 6 15.13 -19.12 -16.03
CA ARG A 6 14.09 -19.59 -15.12
C ARG A 6 13.26 -18.41 -14.67
N TRP A 7 12.00 -18.67 -14.38
CA TRP A 7 11.11 -17.69 -13.76
C TRP A 7 11.15 -17.87 -12.26
N PHE A 8 11.58 -16.85 -11.52
CA PHE A 8 11.78 -16.91 -10.08
C PHE A 8 10.63 -16.24 -9.33
N VAL A 9 10.20 -16.84 -8.22
CA VAL A 9 9.11 -16.35 -7.38
C VAL A 9 9.52 -16.43 -5.92
N LEU A 10 9.40 -15.31 -5.20
CA LEU A 10 9.57 -15.26 -3.74
C LEU A 10 8.22 -15.45 -3.06
N LYS A 11 8.13 -16.43 -2.17
CA LYS A 11 6.90 -16.71 -1.43
C LYS A 11 7.22 -17.29 -0.06
N GLN A 12 6.77 -16.59 0.99
CA GLN A 12 6.83 -17.06 2.38
C GLN A 12 8.21 -17.63 2.76
N GLY A 13 9.26 -16.82 2.65
CA GLY A 13 10.62 -17.24 3.02
C GLY A 13 11.27 -18.28 2.12
N SER A 14 10.66 -18.62 0.98
CA SER A 14 11.22 -19.53 -0.02
C SER A 14 11.37 -18.82 -1.37
N LEU A 15 12.49 -19.10 -2.06
CA LEU A 15 12.67 -18.78 -3.46
C LEU A 15 12.33 -20.02 -4.28
N MET A 16 11.36 -19.91 -5.18
CA MET A 16 10.91 -20.98 -6.06
C MET A 16 11.23 -20.62 -7.52
N TRP A 17 11.44 -21.62 -8.38
CA TRP A 17 11.63 -21.36 -9.81
C TRP A 17 10.85 -22.30 -10.72
N TYR A 18 10.51 -21.78 -11.89
CA TYR A 18 9.70 -22.42 -12.92
C TYR A 18 10.44 -22.35 -14.27
N LYS A 19 10.02 -23.17 -15.23
CA LYS A 19 10.62 -23.16 -16.58
C LYS A 19 10.29 -21.85 -17.32
N SER A 20 9.10 -21.29 -17.10
CA SER A 20 8.64 -20.00 -17.62
C SER A 20 7.55 -19.41 -16.70
N GLU A 21 7.14 -18.16 -16.95
CA GLU A 21 6.08 -17.48 -16.19
C GLU A 21 4.73 -18.20 -16.26
N LYS A 22 4.45 -18.91 -17.37
CA LYS A 22 3.19 -19.61 -17.60
C LYS A 22 3.18 -21.03 -17.04
N ASP A 23 4.32 -21.54 -16.59
CA ASP A 23 4.41 -22.90 -16.06
C ASP A 23 3.85 -22.96 -14.65
N GLU A 24 2.93 -23.89 -14.42
CA GLU A 24 2.33 -24.14 -13.10
C GLU A 24 3.18 -25.08 -12.24
N SER A 25 4.09 -25.83 -12.88
CA SER A 25 4.97 -26.81 -12.23
C SER A 25 6.23 -26.14 -11.66
N VAL A 26 6.38 -26.22 -10.34
CA VAL A 26 7.59 -25.80 -9.63
C VAL A 26 8.74 -26.72 -10.04
N GLN A 27 9.81 -26.14 -10.57
CA GLN A 27 11.02 -26.85 -10.98
C GLN A 27 12.04 -26.96 -9.84
N GLY A 28 11.87 -26.20 -8.77
CA GLY A 28 12.65 -26.31 -7.54
C GLY A 28 12.49 -25.11 -6.61
N TYR A 29 13.09 -25.19 -5.42
CA TYR A 29 13.02 -24.14 -4.40
C TYR A 29 14.23 -24.11 -3.42
N CYS A 30 14.50 -22.95 -2.78
CA CYS A 30 15.45 -22.74 -1.65
C CYS A 30 14.69 -22.12 -0.47
N HIS A 31 14.79 -22.68 0.74
CA HIS A 31 14.34 -22.01 1.96
C HIS A 31 15.37 -20.98 2.42
N LEU A 32 15.04 -19.70 2.29
CA LEU A 32 16.00 -18.60 2.44
C LEU A 32 16.57 -18.47 3.85
N LYS A 33 15.81 -18.89 4.87
CA LYS A 33 16.27 -18.91 6.27
C LYS A 33 17.58 -19.69 6.46
N LYS A 34 17.83 -20.71 5.63
CA LYS A 34 19.04 -21.55 5.68
C LYS A 34 20.04 -21.21 4.56
N CYS A 35 19.73 -20.28 3.65
CA CYS A 35 20.59 -19.93 2.51
C CYS A 35 21.42 -18.66 2.89
N LYS A 36 22.74 -18.65 2.70
CA LYS A 36 23.59 -17.44 2.75
C LYS A 36 23.53 -16.72 1.40
N ILE A 37 23.46 -15.39 1.42
CA ILE A 37 23.28 -14.57 0.20
C ILE A 37 24.44 -13.60 0.09
N PHE A 38 25.23 -13.71 -0.97
CA PHE A 38 26.41 -12.87 -1.16
C PHE A 38 26.73 -12.63 -2.64
N ILE A 39 27.52 -11.59 -2.90
CA ILE A 39 28.06 -11.28 -4.23
C ILE A 39 29.48 -11.88 -4.28
N PRO A 40 29.83 -12.71 -5.27
CA PRO A 40 31.20 -13.22 -5.43
C PRO A 40 32.23 -12.11 -5.50
N GLU A 41 33.42 -12.31 -4.94
CA GLU A 41 34.49 -11.30 -4.92
C GLU A 41 34.96 -10.95 -6.34
N ASP A 42 35.01 -11.94 -7.21
CA ASP A 42 35.37 -11.84 -8.64
C ASP A 42 34.32 -11.09 -9.48
N ALA A 43 33.11 -10.87 -8.95
CA ALA A 43 32.06 -10.05 -9.55
C ALA A 43 32.14 -8.56 -9.13
N LYS A 44 33.03 -8.19 -8.20
CA LYS A 44 33.22 -6.79 -7.77
C LYS A 44 34.11 -5.97 -8.71
N GLY A 45 34.80 -6.59 -9.67
CA GLY A 45 35.75 -5.90 -10.57
C GLY A 45 35.78 -6.37 -12.03
N SER A 46 35.10 -7.46 -12.40
CA SER A 46 35.12 -7.95 -13.78
C SER A 46 33.88 -7.53 -14.57
N LYS A 47 34.11 -6.95 -15.76
CA LYS A 47 33.07 -6.68 -16.78
C LYS A 47 32.43 -7.95 -17.38
N SER A 48 32.81 -9.16 -16.96
CA SER A 48 32.36 -10.41 -17.58
C SER A 48 31.37 -11.26 -16.76
N SER A 49 31.14 -10.98 -15.46
CA SER A 49 30.16 -11.71 -14.64
C SER A 49 28.98 -10.80 -14.25
N GLY A 50 28.25 -10.37 -15.28
CA GLY A 50 27.10 -9.46 -15.19
C GLY A 50 26.21 -9.76 -13.99
N PHE A 51 26.00 -8.74 -13.16
CA PHE A 51 24.93 -8.57 -12.17
C PHE A 51 24.47 -9.84 -11.44
N SER A 52 25.41 -10.67 -10.98
CA SER A 52 25.10 -11.96 -10.35
C SER A 52 25.24 -11.93 -8.83
N PHE A 53 24.51 -12.81 -8.16
CA PHE A 53 24.64 -13.10 -6.72
C PHE A 53 24.47 -14.60 -6.46
N VAL A 54 24.95 -15.05 -5.30
CA VAL A 54 24.98 -16.45 -4.91
C VAL A 54 24.05 -16.71 -3.75
N LEU A 55 23.25 -17.76 -3.88
CA LEU A 55 22.47 -18.38 -2.80
C LEU A 55 23.16 -19.69 -2.40
N ARG A 56 23.77 -19.71 -1.22
CA ARG A 56 24.46 -20.88 -0.67
C ARG A 56 23.67 -21.47 0.48
N GLY A 57 22.90 -22.52 0.20
CA GLY A 57 22.23 -23.35 1.21
C GLY A 57 22.81 -24.75 1.23
N ARG A 58 21.97 -25.78 1.05
CA ARG A 58 22.42 -27.15 0.75
C ARG A 58 23.12 -27.26 -0.62
N LYS A 59 22.68 -26.45 -1.58
CA LYS A 59 23.30 -26.30 -2.91
C LYS A 59 23.64 -24.83 -3.14
N GLU A 60 24.62 -24.60 -3.99
CA GLU A 60 25.01 -23.28 -4.43
C GLU A 60 24.30 -22.94 -5.76
N TYR A 61 23.60 -21.81 -5.79
CA TYR A 61 22.98 -21.27 -6.99
C TYR A 61 23.58 -19.91 -7.29
N VAL A 62 24.10 -19.74 -8.51
CA VAL A 62 24.49 -18.44 -9.05
C VAL A 62 23.30 -17.92 -9.85
N LEU A 63 22.74 -16.80 -9.41
CA LEU A 63 21.65 -16.11 -10.10
C LEU A 63 22.20 -14.85 -10.75
N THR A 64 21.76 -14.58 -11.97
CA THR A 64 22.22 -13.46 -12.79
C THR A 64 21.02 -12.57 -13.10
N ALA A 65 21.08 -11.31 -12.70
CA ALA A 65 20.08 -10.30 -13.07
C ALA A 65 20.43 -9.66 -14.43
N SER A 66 19.44 -9.04 -15.07
CA SER A 66 19.62 -8.34 -16.34
C SER A 66 20.32 -7.00 -16.16
N THR A 67 20.17 -6.39 -14.97
CA THR A 67 20.75 -5.09 -14.62
C THR A 67 21.30 -5.07 -13.18
N PRO A 68 22.21 -4.14 -12.83
CA PRO A 68 22.70 -4.04 -11.45
C PRO A 68 21.63 -3.56 -10.48
N ALA A 69 20.67 -2.74 -10.93
CA ALA A 69 19.54 -2.32 -10.13
C ALA A 69 18.63 -3.51 -9.79
N GLU A 70 18.28 -4.32 -10.79
CA GLU A 70 17.49 -5.55 -10.59
C GLU A 70 18.22 -6.51 -9.63
N ARG A 71 19.55 -6.66 -9.74
CA ARG A 71 20.34 -7.45 -8.78
C ARG A 71 20.15 -6.95 -7.34
N GLU A 72 20.23 -5.64 -7.14
CA GLU A 72 20.10 -5.04 -5.81
C GLU A 72 18.68 -5.22 -5.25
N GLU A 73 17.66 -5.04 -6.08
CA GLU A 73 16.26 -5.31 -5.74
C GLU A 73 16.07 -6.77 -5.28
N TRP A 74 16.64 -7.73 -6.01
CA TRP A 74 16.62 -9.14 -5.61
C TRP A 74 17.31 -9.38 -4.28
N LEU A 75 18.50 -8.79 -4.05
CA LEU A 75 19.23 -8.94 -2.79
C LEU A 75 18.43 -8.44 -1.59
N VAL A 76 17.81 -7.26 -1.71
CA VAL A 76 16.94 -6.69 -0.69
C VAL A 76 15.73 -7.60 -0.43
N ALA A 77 15.03 -8.00 -1.50
CA ALA A 77 13.85 -8.86 -1.39
C ALA A 77 14.15 -10.22 -0.76
N LEU A 78 15.28 -10.83 -1.14
CA LEU A 78 15.72 -12.11 -0.60
C LEU A 78 16.07 -12.01 0.88
N ARG A 79 16.87 -11.01 1.28
CA ARG A 79 17.26 -10.78 2.68
C ARG A 79 16.05 -10.49 3.57
N HIS A 80 15.11 -9.68 3.10
CA HIS A 80 13.86 -9.42 3.81
C HIS A 80 13.07 -10.72 4.04
N ASN A 81 12.98 -11.57 3.01
CA ASN A 81 12.28 -12.85 3.11
C ASN A 81 12.99 -13.89 3.99
N GLN A 82 14.27 -13.73 4.36
CA GLN A 82 14.92 -14.65 5.30
C GLN A 82 14.27 -14.65 6.69
N GLN A 83 13.57 -13.56 7.05
CA GLN A 83 12.87 -13.40 8.33
C GLN A 83 11.45 -13.99 8.32
N CYS A 84 10.94 -14.38 7.15
CA CYS A 84 9.61 -14.96 7.00
C CYS A 84 9.63 -16.48 7.31
N PRO A 85 8.60 -17.02 7.98
CA PRO A 85 8.47 -18.47 8.16
C PRO A 85 8.24 -19.17 6.81
N PRO A 86 8.85 -20.35 6.57
CA PRO A 86 8.68 -21.11 5.34
C PRO A 86 7.25 -21.66 5.18
N LEU A 87 6.81 -21.86 3.93
CA LEU A 87 5.60 -22.62 3.59
C LEU A 87 5.63 -23.99 4.28
N LYS A 88 4.62 -24.31 5.10
CA LYS A 88 4.43 -25.61 5.75
C LYS A 88 4.06 -26.74 4.77
N GLU A 89 3.65 -26.41 3.55
CA GLU A 89 3.11 -27.34 2.54
C GLU A 89 4.16 -27.85 1.54
N LEU A 90 5.45 -27.60 1.79
CA LEU A 90 6.55 -28.19 1.02
C LEU A 90 7.30 -29.11 1.99
N ASP A 91 7.06 -30.42 1.88
CA ASP A 91 7.58 -31.43 2.79
C ASP A 91 9.10 -31.30 3.01
N GLU A 92 9.54 -31.42 4.28
CA GLU A 92 10.96 -31.34 4.68
C GLU A 92 11.81 -32.55 4.22
N ASP A 93 11.21 -33.56 3.60
CA ASP A 93 11.87 -34.77 3.10
C ASP A 93 11.64 -34.99 1.60
N GLY A 94 12.22 -34.11 0.79
CA GLY A 94 12.12 -34.20 -0.66
C GLY A 94 13.09 -33.26 -1.36
N ALA A 95 14.39 -33.44 -1.12
CA ALA A 95 15.38 -32.89 -2.04
C ALA A 95 15.21 -33.57 -3.40
N GLY A 96 14.36 -33.01 -4.26
CA GLY A 96 14.25 -33.40 -5.65
C GLY A 96 15.55 -33.11 -6.37
N GLU A 97 16.42 -34.12 -6.44
CA GLU A 97 17.50 -34.20 -7.43
C GLU A 97 16.89 -34.18 -8.82
N GLY A 98 17.49 -33.43 -9.73
CA GLY A 98 16.85 -33.07 -10.99
C GLY A 98 16.75 -34.23 -11.97
N ALA A 99 15.71 -34.19 -12.80
CA ALA A 99 15.71 -34.63 -14.20
C ALA A 99 14.42 -34.11 -14.86
N ASP A 100 14.51 -33.74 -16.13
CA ASP A 100 13.33 -33.55 -16.99
C ASP A 100 12.44 -34.81 -16.91
N GLY A 101 11.24 -34.68 -16.35
CA GLY A 101 10.32 -35.81 -16.19
C GLY A 101 8.93 -35.34 -15.80
N ALA A 102 7.96 -35.59 -16.69
CA ALA A 102 6.57 -35.20 -16.54
C ALA A 102 5.92 -35.87 -15.32
N ALA A 103 5.37 -35.06 -14.41
CA ALA A 103 4.41 -35.50 -13.41
C ALA A 103 3.15 -34.63 -13.54
N GLU A 104 2.11 -35.22 -14.15
CA GLU A 104 0.80 -34.62 -14.33
C GLU A 104 0.02 -34.64 -13.01
N GLY A 105 -0.04 -33.48 -12.34
CA GLY A 105 -1.00 -33.20 -11.28
C GLY A 105 -2.16 -32.35 -11.82
N LYS A 106 -3.33 -32.95 -12.04
CA LYS A 106 -4.55 -32.23 -12.46
C LYS A 106 -5.06 -31.33 -11.34
N VAL A 107 -5.00 -30.00 -11.52
CA VAL A 107 -5.77 -29.02 -10.73
C VAL A 107 -6.41 -27.98 -11.66
N LYS A 108 -7.60 -27.53 -11.27
CA LYS A 108 -8.59 -26.79 -12.08
C LYS A 108 -8.12 -25.41 -12.57
N LYS A 109 -8.50 -25.08 -13.82
CA LYS A 109 -8.40 -23.78 -14.50
C LYS A 109 -8.71 -22.58 -13.59
N VAL A 110 -7.78 -21.63 -13.42
CA VAL A 110 -8.14 -20.23 -13.09
C VAL A 110 -7.17 -19.19 -13.69
N LYS A 111 -7.69 -18.46 -14.69
CA LYS A 111 -7.16 -17.22 -15.32
C LYS A 111 -6.53 -16.24 -14.33
N GLY A 112 -5.33 -15.73 -14.62
CA GLY A 112 -4.78 -14.49 -14.04
C GLY A 112 -3.48 -14.69 -13.22
N SER A 113 -2.42 -14.01 -13.66
CA SER A 113 -1.08 -13.99 -13.06
C SER A 113 -1.08 -13.80 -11.53
N LEU A 114 -0.24 -14.59 -10.85
CA LEU A 114 -0.18 -14.70 -9.38
C LEU A 114 0.46 -13.48 -8.67
N ALA A 115 1.25 -12.66 -9.37
CA ALA A 115 1.74 -11.39 -8.83
C ALA A 115 0.57 -10.47 -8.46
N MET A 116 -0.46 -10.46 -9.30
CA MET A 116 -1.69 -9.69 -9.06
C MET A 116 -2.62 -10.35 -8.01
N ARG A 117 -2.44 -11.64 -7.72
CA ARG A 117 -3.25 -12.37 -6.71
C ARG A 117 -2.67 -12.31 -5.30
N ALA A 118 -1.36 -12.27 -5.15
CA ALA A 118 -0.74 -11.98 -3.85
C ALA A 118 -1.13 -10.57 -3.37
N GLU A 119 -1.15 -9.58 -4.28
CA GLU A 119 -1.63 -8.22 -4.00
C GLU A 119 -3.13 -8.18 -3.63
N ASN A 120 -3.97 -8.97 -4.30
CA ASN A 120 -5.41 -9.00 -4.02
C ASN A 120 -5.78 -9.84 -2.78
N TYR A 121 -4.93 -10.78 -2.33
CA TYR A 121 -5.18 -11.56 -1.11
C TYR A 121 -4.73 -10.79 0.14
N VAL A 122 -3.61 -10.04 0.05
CA VAL A 122 -3.17 -9.12 1.12
C VAL A 122 -4.15 -7.95 1.26
N ALA A 123 -4.67 -7.40 0.15
CA ALA A 123 -5.68 -6.33 0.15
C ALA A 123 -7.06 -6.74 0.73
N LYS A 124 -7.39 -8.04 0.76
CA LYS A 124 -8.70 -8.52 1.25
C LYS A 124 -8.81 -8.65 2.77
N LYS A 125 -7.70 -8.70 3.51
CA LYS A 125 -7.68 -8.81 5.00
C LYS A 125 -6.86 -7.72 5.70
N VAL A 126 -6.63 -6.58 5.05
CA VAL A 126 -5.72 -5.50 5.50
C VAL A 126 -5.98 -4.97 6.91
N LEU A 127 -7.22 -4.96 7.39
CA LEU A 127 -7.53 -4.43 8.72
C LEU A 127 -7.34 -5.44 9.86
N THR A 128 -7.37 -6.73 9.54
CA THR A 128 -7.25 -7.81 10.52
C THR A 128 -5.95 -8.58 10.42
N SER A 129 -5.14 -8.36 9.37
CA SER A 129 -3.82 -8.93 9.27
C SER A 129 -2.83 -8.15 10.14
N GLU A 130 -2.00 -8.88 10.89
CA GLU A 130 -0.93 -8.29 11.70
C GLU A 130 0.02 -7.41 10.86
N LEU A 131 0.19 -7.74 9.58
CA LEU A 131 0.95 -6.93 8.63
C LEU A 131 0.30 -5.57 8.37
N GLY A 132 -1.00 -5.51 8.11
CA GLY A 132 -1.68 -4.23 7.85
C GLY A 132 -1.71 -3.33 9.07
N LYS A 133 -1.91 -3.91 10.27
CA LYS A 133 -1.80 -3.17 11.54
C LYS A 133 -0.38 -2.67 11.80
N LYS A 134 0.64 -3.48 11.52
CA LYS A 134 2.05 -3.08 11.65
C LYS A 134 2.38 -1.93 10.70
N LEU A 135 1.99 -2.05 9.42
CA LEU A 135 2.22 -1.01 8.41
C LEU A 135 1.55 0.32 8.79
N LEU A 136 0.31 0.28 9.28
CA LEU A 136 -0.36 1.50 9.75
C LEU A 136 0.37 2.13 10.94
N ARG A 137 0.87 1.35 11.90
CA ARG A 137 1.64 1.89 13.04
C ARG A 137 3.01 2.43 12.64
N GLU A 138 3.64 1.83 11.64
CA GLU A 138 4.99 2.17 11.20
C GLU A 138 5.01 3.39 10.27
N PHE A 139 3.97 3.56 9.43
CA PHE A 139 3.91 4.60 8.41
C PHE A 139 2.91 5.72 8.69
N CYS A 140 1.84 5.49 9.47
CA CYS A 140 0.91 6.55 9.80
C CYS A 140 1.34 7.25 11.09
N LEU A 141 1.46 8.58 11.02
CA LEU A 141 1.67 9.42 12.20
C LEU A 141 0.50 9.23 13.18
N PRO A 142 0.72 9.33 14.50
CA PRO A 142 -0.37 9.24 15.48
C PRO A 142 -1.55 10.16 15.18
N GLY A 143 -1.28 11.36 14.65
CA GLY A 143 -2.30 12.33 14.23
C GLY A 143 -3.24 11.80 13.14
N VAL A 144 -2.77 10.95 12.23
CA VAL A 144 -3.60 10.34 11.17
C VAL A 144 -4.67 9.43 11.76
N MET A 145 -4.33 8.66 12.80
CA MET A 145 -5.30 7.76 13.43
C MET A 145 -6.37 8.54 14.22
N VAL A 146 -5.97 9.63 14.88
CA VAL A 146 -6.90 10.56 15.56
C VAL A 146 -7.84 11.22 14.54
N LEU A 147 -7.29 11.66 13.40
CA LEU A 147 -8.07 12.21 12.29
C LEU A 147 -9.09 11.21 11.78
N LEU A 148 -8.67 9.97 11.46
CA LEU A 148 -9.56 8.93 10.93
C LEU A 148 -10.68 8.55 11.90
N ASP A 149 -10.37 8.38 13.19
CA ASP A 149 -11.41 8.04 14.18
C ASP A 149 -12.40 9.21 14.39
N SER A 150 -11.92 10.45 14.34
CA SER A 150 -12.80 11.63 14.46
C SER A 150 -13.71 11.77 13.25
N LEU A 151 -13.20 11.59 12.03
CA LEU A 151 -14.02 11.54 10.81
C LEU A 151 -15.05 10.40 10.88
N ARG A 152 -14.67 9.21 11.35
CA ARG A 152 -15.59 8.08 11.57
C ARG A 152 -16.71 8.46 12.55
N ARG A 153 -16.39 9.09 13.68
CA ARG A 153 -17.40 9.52 14.67
C ARG A 153 -18.34 10.58 14.11
N MET A 154 -17.84 11.52 13.30
CA MET A 154 -18.69 12.49 12.58
C MET A 154 -19.69 11.79 11.66
N VAL A 155 -19.21 10.86 10.82
CA VAL A 155 -20.08 10.08 9.91
C VAL A 155 -21.09 9.24 10.71
N ALA A 156 -20.71 8.69 11.86
CA ALA A 156 -21.60 7.89 12.71
C ALA A 156 -22.70 8.72 13.39
N LYS A 157 -22.43 10.00 13.66
CA LYS A 157 -23.40 10.96 14.22
C LYS A 157 -24.37 11.50 13.18
N ASP A 158 -24.05 11.37 11.90
CA ASP A 158 -24.90 11.86 10.83
C ASP A 158 -26.14 10.96 10.63
N SER A 159 -27.27 11.41 11.15
CA SER A 159 -28.55 10.69 11.06
C SER A 159 -29.07 10.52 9.63
N THR A 160 -28.52 11.23 8.65
CA THR A 160 -28.89 11.09 7.22
C THR A 160 -28.27 9.84 6.59
N LEU A 161 -27.31 9.20 7.26
CA LEU A 161 -26.60 8.03 6.76
C LEU A 161 -27.00 6.73 7.48
N PRO A 162 -26.90 5.57 6.79
CA PRO A 162 -27.03 4.28 7.44
C PRO A 162 -26.01 4.08 8.57
N PRO A 163 -26.35 3.38 9.67
CA PRO A 163 -25.44 3.18 10.81
C PRO A 163 -24.11 2.49 10.48
N LYS A 164 -24.07 1.70 9.40
CA LYS A 164 -22.85 0.99 8.98
C LYS A 164 -21.88 1.86 8.18
N THR A 165 -22.33 2.98 7.62
CA THR A 165 -21.57 3.83 6.70
C THR A 165 -20.25 4.29 7.32
N ALA A 166 -20.25 4.69 8.59
CA ALA A 166 -19.04 5.12 9.29
C ALA A 166 -17.94 4.05 9.29
N SER A 167 -18.28 2.82 9.66
CA SER A 167 -17.34 1.70 9.69
C SER A 167 -16.86 1.27 8.31
N GLU A 168 -17.72 1.40 7.29
CA GLU A 168 -17.39 1.08 5.91
C GLU A 168 -16.45 2.14 5.28
N ASN A 169 -16.69 3.41 5.60
CA ASN A 169 -15.87 4.54 5.18
C ASN A 169 -14.46 4.43 5.79
N GLU A 170 -14.36 4.25 7.10
CA GLU A 170 -13.09 4.03 7.80
C GLU A 170 -12.32 2.85 7.19
N THR A 171 -13.01 1.72 7.00
CA THR A 171 -12.41 0.52 6.37
C THR A 171 -11.84 0.81 4.98
N THR A 172 -12.53 1.66 4.22
CA THR A 172 -12.13 2.02 2.86
C THR A 172 -10.91 2.93 2.88
N LEU A 173 -10.90 3.96 3.72
CA LEU A 173 -9.77 4.88 3.87
C LEU A 173 -8.51 4.15 4.34
N LEU A 174 -8.61 3.28 5.34
CA LEU A 174 -7.48 2.49 5.83
C LEU A 174 -6.93 1.53 4.77
N LYS A 175 -7.80 0.92 3.95
CA LYS A 175 -7.35 0.08 2.83
C LYS A 175 -6.60 0.87 1.77
N VAL A 176 -7.05 2.08 1.48
CA VAL A 176 -6.36 2.98 0.54
C VAL A 176 -5.00 3.39 1.12
N ALA A 177 -4.94 3.79 2.39
CA ALA A 177 -3.69 4.16 3.05
C ALA A 177 -2.66 3.01 3.02
N VAL A 178 -3.07 1.79 3.40
CA VAL A 178 -2.18 0.62 3.33
C VAL A 178 -1.75 0.32 1.90
N LYS A 179 -2.66 0.46 0.92
CA LYS A 179 -2.32 0.27 -0.49
C LYS A 179 -1.24 1.25 -0.93
N MET A 180 -1.35 2.53 -0.58
CA MET A 180 -0.34 3.54 -0.88
C MET A 180 1.01 3.19 -0.25
N VAL A 181 1.02 2.84 1.03
CA VAL A 181 2.24 2.41 1.74
C VAL A 181 2.89 1.21 1.04
N LEU A 182 2.11 0.21 0.63
CA LEU A 182 2.64 -0.95 -0.10
C LEU A 182 3.21 -0.57 -1.46
N LEU A 183 2.54 0.31 -2.22
CA LEU A 183 3.03 0.76 -3.52
C LEU A 183 4.35 1.53 -3.39
N PHE A 184 4.50 2.34 -2.35
CA PHE A 184 5.77 3.00 -2.02
C PHE A 184 6.86 2.02 -1.57
N THR A 185 6.51 1.09 -0.68
CA THR A 185 7.44 0.08 -0.14
C THR A 185 8.02 -0.81 -1.25
N HIS A 186 7.25 -1.02 -2.32
CA HIS A 186 7.66 -1.82 -3.48
C HIS A 186 8.15 -0.97 -4.66
N SER A 187 8.40 0.33 -4.46
CA SER A 187 8.90 1.24 -5.51
C SER A 187 8.01 1.33 -6.76
N VAL A 188 6.74 0.96 -6.64
CA VAL A 188 5.73 1.09 -7.70
C VAL A 188 5.30 2.55 -7.80
N LEU A 189 5.10 3.20 -6.65
CA LEU A 189 4.91 4.64 -6.55
C LEU A 189 6.24 5.28 -6.11
N LYS A 190 6.65 6.34 -6.80
CA LYS A 190 7.81 7.16 -6.43
C LYS A 190 7.35 8.44 -5.73
N PRO A 191 8.19 9.08 -4.89
CA PRO A 191 7.84 10.36 -4.26
C PRO A 191 7.33 11.40 -5.26
N ARG A 192 7.99 11.51 -6.42
CA ARG A 192 7.60 12.41 -7.51
C ARG A 192 6.18 12.19 -8.05
N ASP A 193 5.67 10.95 -7.98
CA ASP A 193 4.32 10.66 -8.43
C ASP A 193 3.26 11.24 -7.48
N MET A 194 3.67 11.64 -6.27
CA MET A 194 2.83 12.17 -5.20
C MET A 194 3.01 13.68 -4.94
N ASP A 195 4.03 14.33 -5.50
CA ASP A 195 4.29 15.76 -5.27
C ASP A 195 3.03 16.60 -5.51
N HIS A 196 2.34 16.38 -6.63
CA HIS A 196 1.13 17.13 -6.97
C HIS A 196 -0.01 16.84 -5.98
N LEU A 197 -0.22 15.57 -5.62
CA LEU A 197 -1.24 15.18 -4.64
C LEU A 197 -0.96 15.77 -3.25
N ASN A 198 0.30 15.74 -2.81
CA ASN A 198 0.72 16.32 -1.54
C ASN A 198 0.45 17.83 -1.53
N SER A 199 0.86 18.56 -2.56
CA SER A 199 0.60 20.00 -2.66
C SER A 199 -0.90 20.32 -2.65
N LEU A 200 -1.73 19.52 -3.32
CA LEU A 200 -3.18 19.69 -3.31
C LEU A 200 -3.77 19.47 -1.91
N VAL A 201 -3.33 18.42 -1.22
CA VAL A 201 -3.78 18.10 0.14
C VAL A 201 -3.36 19.18 1.11
N GLU A 202 -2.10 19.63 1.07
CA GLU A 202 -1.59 20.72 1.93
C GLU A 202 -2.41 22.00 1.75
N TRP A 203 -2.64 22.41 0.50
CA TRP A 203 -3.46 23.59 0.20
C TRP A 203 -4.89 23.46 0.71
N MET A 204 -5.54 22.33 0.46
CA MET A 204 -6.90 22.09 0.95
C MET A 204 -6.96 22.10 2.48
N VAL A 205 -5.98 21.52 3.16
CA VAL A 205 -5.93 21.52 4.63
C VAL A 205 -5.77 22.93 5.17
N ILE A 206 -4.90 23.76 4.58
CA ILE A 206 -4.73 25.16 4.99
C ILE A 206 -6.06 25.92 4.83
N GLU A 207 -6.72 25.80 3.68
CA GLU A 207 -8.00 26.47 3.43
C GLU A 207 -9.11 25.98 4.38
N LEU A 208 -9.16 24.67 4.67
CA LEU A 208 -10.09 24.09 5.63
C LEU A 208 -9.88 24.67 7.04
N LEU A 209 -8.63 24.78 7.47
CA LEU A 209 -8.28 25.33 8.78
C LEU A 209 -8.63 26.81 8.90
N MET A 210 -8.34 27.60 7.86
CA MET A 210 -8.76 29.00 7.78
C MET A 210 -10.27 29.11 7.89
N LYS A 211 -11.01 28.27 7.14
CA LYS A 211 -12.47 28.31 7.16
C LYS A 211 -13.06 27.91 8.50
N TYR A 212 -12.48 26.90 9.15
CA TYR A 212 -12.88 26.50 10.49
C TYR A 212 -12.67 27.64 11.50
N ASP A 213 -11.56 28.35 11.43
CA ASP A 213 -11.32 29.50 12.32
C ASP A 213 -12.34 30.62 12.09
N GLU A 214 -12.70 30.93 10.84
CA GLU A 214 -13.76 31.89 10.53
C GLU A 214 -15.11 31.46 11.16
N CYS A 215 -15.50 30.20 10.99
CA CYS A 215 -16.77 29.68 11.53
C CYS A 215 -16.80 29.59 13.06
N ARG A 216 -15.63 29.54 13.71
CA ARG A 216 -15.53 29.45 15.18
C ARG A 216 -15.83 30.77 15.89
N TYR A 217 -15.65 31.91 15.21
CA TYR A 217 -15.87 33.23 15.80
C TYR A 217 -17.19 33.84 15.29
N PRO A 218 -18.16 34.15 16.16
CA PRO A 218 -19.38 34.87 15.77
C PRO A 218 -19.05 36.20 15.07
N PRO A 219 -19.85 36.65 14.09
CA PRO A 219 -21.20 36.18 13.74
C PRO A 219 -21.27 35.15 12.60
N TYR A 220 -20.14 34.52 12.22
CA TYR A 220 -20.03 33.82 10.95
C TYR A 220 -20.55 32.37 11.00
N VAL A 221 -21.85 32.16 10.77
CA VAL A 221 -22.44 30.82 10.60
C VAL A 221 -23.41 30.83 9.42
N HIS A 222 -22.90 30.60 8.22
CA HIS A 222 -23.74 30.42 7.03
C HIS A 222 -23.53 29.03 6.43
N ALA A 223 -24.52 28.15 6.58
CA ALA A 223 -24.51 26.82 5.95
C ALA A 223 -24.38 26.88 4.42
N ALA A 224 -24.75 28.00 3.80
CA ALA A 224 -24.69 28.26 2.36
C ALA A 224 -23.43 29.03 1.91
N ASP A 225 -22.34 28.98 2.68
CA ASP A 225 -21.10 29.68 2.34
C ASP A 225 -20.56 29.24 0.96
N PRO A 226 -20.28 30.18 0.03
CA PRO A 226 -19.72 29.86 -1.28
C PRO A 226 -18.36 29.14 -1.19
N ASP A 227 -17.57 29.35 -0.14
CA ASP A 227 -16.28 28.69 0.08
C ASP A 227 -16.45 27.19 0.36
N HIS A 228 -17.61 26.75 0.85
CA HIS A 228 -17.90 25.31 0.96
C HIS A 228 -17.83 24.64 -0.41
N LYS A 229 -18.31 25.30 -1.48
CA LYS A 229 -18.23 24.76 -2.84
C LYS A 229 -16.78 24.66 -3.32
N LYS A 230 -15.95 25.65 -2.97
CA LYS A 230 -14.53 25.66 -3.33
C LYS A 230 -13.78 24.51 -2.66
N LEU A 231 -13.93 24.35 -1.34
CA LEU A 231 -13.32 23.25 -0.57
C LEU A 231 -13.82 21.88 -1.05
N CYS A 232 -15.12 21.74 -1.30
CA CYS A 232 -15.69 20.52 -1.86
C CYS A 232 -15.10 20.18 -3.24
N GLY A 233 -14.91 21.19 -4.11
CA GLY A 233 -14.26 21.01 -5.41
C GLY A 233 -12.82 20.52 -5.28
N GLN A 234 -12.06 21.00 -4.30
CA GLN A 234 -10.70 20.52 -4.03
C GLN A 234 -10.67 19.05 -3.61
N ILE A 235 -11.64 18.59 -2.80
CA ILE A 235 -11.75 17.17 -2.45
C ILE A 235 -11.92 16.31 -3.71
N THR A 236 -12.71 16.75 -4.69
CA THR A 236 -12.87 16.04 -5.98
C THR A 236 -11.59 16.05 -6.81
N VAL A 237 -10.82 17.13 -6.80
CA VAL A 237 -9.51 17.20 -7.47
C VAL A 237 -8.52 16.24 -6.81
N ILE A 238 -8.46 16.22 -5.48
CA ILE A 238 -7.65 15.29 -4.68
C ILE A 238 -8.06 13.84 -4.96
N GLU A 239 -9.36 13.53 -5.02
CA GLU A 239 -9.84 12.19 -5.39
C GLU A 239 -9.32 11.79 -6.77
N THR A 240 -9.44 12.68 -7.75
CA THR A 240 -9.00 12.43 -9.13
C THR A 240 -7.51 12.12 -9.18
N GLU A 241 -6.70 12.91 -8.49
CA GLU A 241 -5.26 12.74 -8.46
C GLU A 241 -4.84 11.49 -7.67
N LEU A 242 -5.51 11.22 -6.55
CA LEU A 242 -5.32 9.97 -5.80
C LEU A 242 -5.62 8.76 -6.67
N LEU A 243 -6.72 8.77 -7.41
CA LEU A 243 -7.09 7.71 -8.35
C LEU A 243 -6.13 7.62 -9.53
N ARG A 244 -5.51 8.71 -9.97
CA ARG A 244 -4.42 8.67 -10.96
C ARG A 244 -3.24 7.84 -10.42
N CYS A 245 -2.88 8.01 -9.15
CA CYS A 245 -1.77 7.30 -8.51
C CYS A 245 -2.10 5.82 -8.21
N ILE A 246 -3.26 5.54 -7.60
CA ILE A 246 -3.58 4.19 -7.10
C ILE A 246 -4.52 3.37 -8.00
N GLY A 247 -5.19 4.03 -8.95
CA GLY A 247 -6.22 3.44 -9.81
C GLY A 247 -5.75 2.20 -10.58
N PRO A 248 -4.57 2.22 -11.25
CA PRO A 248 -4.02 1.05 -11.94
C PRO A 248 -3.82 -0.18 -11.04
N HIS A 249 -3.75 0.03 -9.73
CA HIS A 249 -3.50 -1.02 -8.74
C HIS A 249 -4.74 -1.33 -7.87
N THR A 250 -5.88 -0.71 -8.15
CA THR A 250 -7.08 -0.79 -7.32
C THR A 250 -8.27 -1.32 -8.11
N THR A 251 -9.04 -2.23 -7.51
CA THR A 251 -10.24 -2.79 -8.16
C THR A 251 -11.32 -1.74 -8.32
N GLU A 252 -12.11 -1.80 -9.41
CA GLU A 252 -13.24 -0.90 -9.64
C GLU A 252 -14.21 -0.82 -8.45
N LYS A 253 -14.46 -1.95 -7.79
CA LYS A 253 -15.28 -2.01 -6.57
C LYS A 253 -14.71 -1.12 -5.45
N ASN A 254 -13.40 -1.14 -5.23
CA ASN A 254 -12.77 -0.33 -4.21
C ASN A 254 -12.67 1.14 -4.63
N ILE A 255 -12.50 1.42 -5.92
CA ILE A 255 -12.59 2.77 -6.48
C ILE A 255 -13.99 3.34 -6.20
N GLY A 256 -15.06 2.61 -6.53
CA GLY A 256 -16.44 3.04 -6.24
C GLY A 256 -16.68 3.29 -4.76
N LYS A 257 -16.10 2.47 -3.87
CA LYS A 257 -16.16 2.73 -2.42
C LYS A 257 -15.45 4.01 -2.02
N LEU A 258 -14.24 4.26 -2.55
CA LEU A 258 -13.51 5.49 -2.27
C LEU A 258 -14.32 6.71 -2.72
N LYS A 259 -14.90 6.67 -3.92
CA LYS A 259 -15.80 7.71 -4.46
C LYS A 259 -17.01 7.98 -3.58
N ASN A 260 -17.57 6.95 -2.95
CA ASN A 260 -18.67 7.14 -2.00
C ASN A 260 -18.21 7.87 -0.73
N VAL A 261 -16.99 7.60 -0.25
CA VAL A 261 -16.43 8.29 0.92
C VAL A 261 -16.15 9.76 0.61
N THR A 262 -15.42 10.04 -0.46
CA THR A 262 -15.07 11.39 -0.89
C THR A 262 -16.30 12.18 -1.31
N GLY A 263 -17.26 11.54 -1.99
CA GLY A 263 -18.53 12.14 -2.40
C GLY A 263 -19.36 12.68 -1.22
N TYR A 264 -19.31 12.02 -0.07
CA TYR A 264 -19.96 12.50 1.15
C TYR A 264 -19.32 13.79 1.66
N PHE A 265 -17.98 13.86 1.70
CA PHE A 265 -17.26 15.05 2.18
C PHE A 265 -17.20 16.18 1.14
N SER A 266 -17.38 15.88 -0.14
CA SER A 266 -17.41 16.85 -1.24
C SER A 266 -18.81 17.35 -1.59
N ASP A 267 -19.84 17.00 -0.81
CA ASP A 267 -21.18 17.57 -0.98
C ASP A 267 -21.29 18.89 -0.19
N PRO A 268 -21.51 20.05 -0.84
CA PRO A 268 -21.50 21.34 -0.16
C PRO A 268 -22.54 21.49 0.95
N ALA A 269 -23.71 20.84 0.81
CA ALA A 269 -24.76 20.87 1.83
C ALA A 269 -24.35 20.06 3.07
N THR A 270 -23.80 18.86 2.85
CA THR A 270 -23.23 18.02 3.91
C THR A 270 -22.07 18.73 4.59
N PHE A 271 -21.13 19.29 3.83
CA PHE A 271 -19.99 20.02 4.36
C PHE A 271 -20.44 21.21 5.23
N GLY A 272 -21.37 22.03 4.72
CA GLY A 272 -21.90 23.15 5.48
C GLY A 272 -22.60 22.73 6.78
N ARG A 273 -23.33 21.61 6.77
CA ARG A 273 -23.90 21.02 7.99
C ARG A 273 -22.81 20.57 8.97
N LEU A 274 -21.79 19.85 8.50
CA LEU A 274 -20.69 19.37 9.35
C LEU A 274 -19.94 20.54 10.02
N MET A 275 -19.83 21.68 9.35
CA MET A 275 -19.15 22.88 9.85
C MET A 275 -19.99 23.69 10.85
N THR A 276 -21.32 23.59 10.80
CA THR A 276 -22.21 24.51 11.55
C THR A 276 -23.06 23.83 12.61
N ASP A 277 -23.37 22.54 12.48
CA ASP A 277 -24.20 21.82 13.44
C ASP A 277 -23.40 21.48 14.72
N PRO A 278 -23.87 21.91 15.90
CA PRO A 278 -23.20 21.65 17.18
C PRO A 278 -22.91 20.17 17.47
N VAL A 279 -23.67 19.24 16.89
CA VAL A 279 -23.47 17.80 17.11
C VAL A 279 -22.08 17.32 16.66
N PHE A 280 -21.49 18.00 15.68
CA PHE A 280 -20.17 17.67 15.12
C PHE A 280 -19.03 18.49 15.73
N ALA A 281 -19.31 19.56 16.48
CA ALA A 281 -18.31 20.55 16.89
C ALA A 281 -17.08 19.95 17.61
N THR A 282 -17.29 19.01 18.53
CA THR A 282 -16.19 18.34 19.26
C THR A 282 -15.29 17.52 18.33
N ASP A 283 -15.88 16.75 17.42
CA ASP A 283 -15.11 15.92 16.49
C ASP A 283 -14.44 16.78 15.42
N LEU A 284 -15.10 17.83 14.94
CA LEU A 284 -14.54 18.77 13.98
C LEU A 284 -13.32 19.51 14.58
N THR A 285 -13.40 19.91 15.86
CA THR A 285 -12.25 20.47 16.59
C THR A 285 -11.09 19.45 16.66
N THR A 286 -11.41 18.19 16.92
CA THR A 286 -10.39 17.13 16.96
C THR A 286 -9.75 16.89 15.57
N VAL A 287 -10.55 16.96 14.50
CA VAL A 287 -10.08 16.89 13.12
C VAL A 287 -9.11 18.03 12.82
N THR A 288 -9.47 19.26 13.16
CA THR A 288 -8.66 20.44 12.84
C THR A 288 -7.38 20.48 13.69
N ASP A 289 -7.44 20.08 14.96
CA ASP A 289 -6.25 19.94 15.82
C ASP A 289 -5.29 18.87 15.28
N ALA A 290 -5.82 17.72 14.82
CA ALA A 290 -5.00 16.66 14.22
C ALA A 290 -4.33 17.15 12.92
N LEU A 291 -5.06 17.87 12.07
CA LEU A 291 -4.53 18.45 10.84
C LEU A 291 -3.45 19.50 11.10
N ARG A 292 -3.64 20.39 12.08
CA ARG A 292 -2.61 21.36 12.52
C ARG A 292 -1.36 20.64 13.00
N SER A 293 -1.51 19.61 13.83
CA SER A 293 -0.37 18.82 14.31
C SER A 293 0.38 18.14 13.17
N MET A 294 -0.31 17.73 12.10
CA MET A 294 0.32 17.09 10.94
C MET A 294 1.13 18.09 10.11
N ILE A 295 0.59 19.30 9.85
CA ILE A 295 1.30 20.37 9.13
C ILE A 295 2.57 20.78 9.88
N LEU A 296 2.46 20.98 11.20
CA LEU A 296 3.61 21.38 12.01
C LEU A 296 4.71 20.31 12.03
N GLN A 297 4.38 19.03 11.85
CA GLN A 297 5.36 17.94 11.82
C GLN A 297 6.05 17.77 10.47
N THR A 298 5.42 18.21 9.37
CA THR A 298 6.02 18.19 8.03
C THR A 298 7.10 19.26 7.88
N ASP A 299 6.89 20.46 8.43
CA ASP A 299 7.87 21.57 8.35
C ASP A 299 9.21 21.27 9.05
N PHE A 300 9.24 20.36 10.03
CA PHE A 300 10.47 19.95 10.73
C PHE A 300 11.25 18.81 10.04
N ARG A 301 10.70 18.18 8.99
CA ARG A 301 11.41 17.09 8.28
C ARG A 301 12.26 17.59 7.12
N ASP A 302 12.01 18.80 6.64
CA ASP A 302 12.73 19.44 5.54
C ASP A 302 13.73 20.53 6.01
N ALA A 303 13.93 20.67 7.33
CA ALA A 303 14.92 21.56 7.98
C ALA A 303 16.05 20.76 8.65
#